data_AF-A0A6A3H0R2-F1
#
_entry.id   AF-A0A6A3H0R2-F1
#
_cell.length_a   1.000
_cell.length_b   1.000
_cell.length_c   1.000
_cell.angle_alpha   90.00
_cell.angle_beta   90.00
_cell.angle_gamma   90.00
#
_symmetry.space_group_name_H-M   'P 1'
#
loop_
_entity.id
_entity.type
_entity.pdbx_description
1 polymer ?
#
loop_
_entity_poly.entity_id
_entity_poly.type
_entity_poly.pdbx_seq_one_letter_code
_entity_poly.pdbx_strand_id
1 'polypeptide(L)'
;MWDLYVSTAQSDECADDSTVNGYSVYIFTPCSSDCADKVKDLAEALPNCYYSYELINKKQDVLEELDDCEESSNYYISVTLYPDSTIEFASSSASSGESDTEPLVSGDTSNSEPLVSGGPADTTLDSSAVGQVGGSAASPRASAGLLQLTVTPSLLAGVILVF
;
A
#
# COMPACT_ATOMS: atom_id res chain seq x y z
N MET A 1 -2.41 -4.17 -0.97
CA MET A 1 -1.89 -3.10 -0.10
C MET A 1 -0.48 -3.42 0.35
N TRP A 2 -0.23 -4.59 0.94
CA TRP A 2 1.12 -5.08 1.26
C TRP A 2 2.13 -4.91 0.11
N ASP A 3 1.82 -5.45 -1.07
CA ASP A 3 2.74 -5.39 -2.21
C ASP A 3 3.07 -3.97 -2.64
N LEU A 4 2.14 -3.01 -2.45
CA LEU A 4 2.39 -1.59 -2.76
C LEU A 4 3.44 -1.03 -1.81
N TYR A 5 3.25 -1.21 -0.49
CA TYR A 5 4.22 -0.76 0.51
C TYR A 5 5.59 -1.45 0.33
N VAL A 6 5.61 -2.76 0.09
CA VAL A 6 6.86 -3.51 -0.15
C VAL A 6 7.57 -3.03 -1.41
N SER A 7 6.83 -2.84 -2.51
CA SER A 7 7.42 -2.35 -3.77
C SER A 7 7.98 -0.94 -3.63
N THR A 8 7.31 -0.05 -2.88
CA THR A 8 7.82 1.29 -2.59
C THR A 8 9.07 1.20 -1.72
N ALA A 9 9.02 0.48 -0.60
CA ALA A 9 10.11 0.35 0.34
C ALA A 9 11.38 -0.32 -0.23
N GLN A 10 11.22 -1.23 -1.20
CA GLN A 10 12.33 -1.91 -1.87
C GLN A 10 12.78 -1.23 -3.16
N SER A 11 12.19 -0.08 -3.53
CA SER A 11 12.70 0.71 -4.65
C SER A 11 14.11 1.22 -4.37
N ASP A 12 14.90 1.44 -5.42
CA ASP A 12 16.29 1.91 -5.29
C ASP A 12 16.37 3.23 -4.51
N GLU A 13 15.36 4.09 -4.68
CA GLU A 13 15.27 5.39 -4.02
C GLU A 13 14.96 5.30 -2.53
N CYS A 14 14.24 4.25 -2.08
CA CYS A 14 13.78 4.08 -0.70
C CYS A 14 14.56 3.03 0.10
N ALA A 15 15.42 2.23 -0.53
CA ALA A 15 16.03 1.05 0.09
C ALA A 15 16.84 1.39 1.36
N ASP A 16 17.51 2.54 1.40
CA ASP A 16 18.30 3.00 2.56
C ASP A 16 17.43 3.64 3.66
N ASP A 17 16.22 4.08 3.33
CA ASP A 17 15.27 4.78 4.21
C ASP A 17 14.14 3.86 4.72
N SER A 18 14.19 2.58 4.36
CA SER A 18 13.08 1.65 4.58
C SER A 18 13.50 0.37 5.30
N THR A 19 12.54 -0.25 5.97
CA THR A 19 12.67 -1.58 6.55
C THR A 19 11.47 -2.41 6.13
N VAL A 20 11.75 -3.56 5.50
CA VAL A 20 10.74 -4.59 5.18
C VAL A 20 11.09 -5.85 5.96
N ASN A 21 10.14 -6.33 6.76
CA ASN A 21 10.28 -7.60 7.47
C ASN A 21 8.93 -8.33 7.53
N GLY A 22 8.90 -9.51 8.17
CA GLY A 22 7.68 -10.32 8.30
C GLY A 22 6.60 -9.76 9.24
N TYR A 23 6.76 -8.55 9.75
CA TYR A 23 5.82 -7.92 10.70
C TYR A 23 5.36 -6.55 10.25
N SER A 24 6.16 -5.83 9.47
CA SER A 24 5.80 -4.51 8.96
C SER A 24 6.63 -4.10 7.75
N VAL A 25 6.08 -3.12 7.04
CA VAL A 25 6.86 -2.23 6.18
C VAL A 25 6.91 -0.87 6.85
N TYR A 26 8.10 -0.31 6.99
CA TYR A 26 8.34 1.02 7.52
C TYR A 26 9.19 1.82 6.53
N ILE A 27 8.79 3.06 6.26
CA ILE A 27 9.52 4.00 5.41
C ILE A 27 9.66 5.30 6.21
N PHE A 28 10.90 5.77 6.37
CA PHE A 28 11.21 7.02 7.04
C PHE A 28 12.22 7.80 6.23
N THR A 29 11.76 8.85 5.56
CA THR A 29 12.57 9.55 4.56
C THR A 29 12.36 11.07 4.67
N PRO A 30 13.39 11.91 4.43
CA PRO A 30 13.19 13.35 4.42
C PRO A 30 12.32 13.76 3.22
N CYS A 31 11.51 14.80 3.39
CA CYS A 31 10.63 15.33 2.33
C CYS A 31 11.35 15.76 1.04
N SER A 32 12.67 15.94 1.09
CA SER A 32 13.50 16.35 -0.04
C SER A 32 14.19 15.19 -0.77
N SER A 33 13.94 13.93 -0.37
CA SER A 33 14.53 12.75 -1.01
C SER A 33 13.76 12.29 -2.24
N ASP A 34 14.42 11.49 -3.07
CA ASP A 34 13.74 10.78 -4.17
C ASP A 34 12.78 9.70 -3.64
N CYS A 35 12.96 9.21 -2.41
CA CYS A 35 12.00 8.30 -1.77
C CYS A 35 10.68 8.99 -1.44
N ALA A 36 10.68 10.28 -1.11
CA ALA A 36 9.45 11.05 -0.92
C ALA A 36 8.55 11.01 -2.16
N ASP A 37 9.12 11.10 -3.36
CA ASP A 37 8.39 10.94 -4.62
C ASP A 37 7.78 9.53 -4.75
N LYS A 38 8.49 8.48 -4.32
CA LYS A 38 7.93 7.12 -4.28
C LYS A 38 6.80 6.96 -3.27
N VAL A 39 6.85 7.67 -2.14
CA VAL A 39 5.74 7.67 -1.18
C VAL A 39 4.53 8.42 -1.73
N LYS A 40 4.73 9.45 -2.57
CA LYS A 40 3.64 10.08 -3.33
C LYS A 40 3.01 9.11 -4.33
N ASP A 41 3.81 8.38 -5.09
CA ASP A 41 3.31 7.32 -6.00
C ASP A 41 2.51 6.26 -5.22
N LEU A 42 2.99 5.88 -4.03
CA LEU A 42 2.27 4.99 -3.12
C LEU A 42 0.91 5.58 -2.74
N ALA A 43 0.84 6.85 -2.34
CA ALA A 43 -0.40 7.52 -1.98
C ALA A 43 -1.42 7.51 -3.14
N GLU A 44 -0.96 7.72 -4.37
CA GLU A 44 -1.80 7.67 -5.56
C GLU A 44 -2.37 6.26 -5.80
N ALA A 45 -1.52 5.24 -5.67
CA ALA A 45 -1.86 3.84 -5.89
C ALA A 45 -2.75 3.23 -4.78
N LEU A 46 -2.68 3.76 -3.55
CA LEU A 46 -3.46 3.23 -2.43
C LEU A 46 -4.98 3.40 -2.64
N PRO A 47 -5.77 2.36 -2.35
CA PRO A 47 -7.22 2.48 -2.38
C PRO A 47 -7.70 3.40 -1.25
N ASN A 48 -8.69 4.25 -1.56
CA ASN A 48 -9.31 5.12 -0.57
C ASN A 48 -10.35 4.33 0.25
N CYS A 49 -9.88 3.39 1.08
CA CYS A 49 -10.73 2.53 1.89
C CYS A 49 -10.19 2.37 3.32
N TYR A 50 -11.09 1.96 4.21
CA TYR A 50 -10.74 1.71 5.60
C TYR A 50 -10.05 0.35 5.74
N TYR A 51 -8.85 0.35 6.29
CA TYR A 51 -8.11 -0.86 6.61
C TYR A 51 -8.44 -1.31 8.03
N SER A 52 -9.27 -2.35 8.14
CA SER A 52 -9.85 -2.78 9.42
C SER A 52 -8.82 -3.26 10.45
N TYR A 53 -7.65 -3.75 10.02
CA TYR A 53 -6.63 -4.25 10.93
C TYR A 53 -5.96 -3.11 11.72
N GLU A 54 -5.63 -2.00 11.05
CA GLU A 54 -5.04 -0.82 11.68
C GLU A 54 -6.05 0.28 12.03
N LEU A 55 -7.34 0.04 11.75
CA LEU A 55 -8.43 0.95 12.04
C LEU A 55 -8.27 2.35 11.41
N ILE A 56 -7.62 2.43 10.25
CA ILE A 56 -7.28 3.67 9.56
C ILE A 56 -7.46 3.55 8.04
N ASN A 57 -7.64 4.67 7.35
CA ASN A 57 -7.55 4.73 5.90
C ASN A 57 -6.11 5.05 5.49
N LYS A 58 -5.38 4.04 4.99
CA LYS A 58 -3.96 4.20 4.68
C LYS A 58 -3.65 5.20 3.57
N LYS A 59 -4.58 5.42 2.63
CA LYS A 59 -4.38 6.48 1.63
C LYS A 59 -4.35 7.86 2.30
N GLN A 60 -5.31 8.11 3.20
CA GLN A 60 -5.41 9.40 3.89
C GLN A 60 -4.24 9.61 4.88
N ASP A 61 -3.84 8.56 5.58
CA ASP A 61 -2.66 8.53 6.46
C ASP A 61 -1.39 8.96 5.70
N VAL A 62 -1.11 8.34 4.55
CA VAL A 62 0.04 8.70 3.72
C VAL A 62 -0.07 10.12 3.15
N LEU A 63 -1.27 10.56 2.76
CA LEU A 63 -1.48 11.93 2.26
C LEU A 63 -1.28 12.99 3.34
N GLU A 64 -1.61 12.70 4.59
CA GLU A 64 -1.37 13.59 5.73
C GLU A 64 0.13 13.77 5.98
N GLU A 65 0.89 12.67 5.97
CA GLU A 65 2.37 12.71 6.07
C GLU A 65 3.02 13.49 4.92
N LEU A 66 2.43 13.46 3.72
CA LEU A 66 2.90 14.22 2.56
C LEU A 66 2.51 15.71 2.63
N ASP A 67 1.40 16.06 3.28
CA ASP A 67 0.96 17.46 3.43
C ASP A 67 1.95 18.25 4.30
N ASP A 68 2.52 17.61 5.32
CA ASP A 68 3.57 18.19 6.16
C ASP A 68 4.79 18.63 5.32
N CYS A 69 5.12 17.92 4.24
CA CYS A 69 6.22 18.29 3.34
C CYS A 69 5.98 19.61 2.59
N GLU A 70 4.72 20.01 2.39
CA GLU A 70 4.35 21.30 1.78
C GLU A 70 4.59 22.46 2.77
N GLU A 71 4.55 22.22 4.09
CA GLU A 71 4.94 23.21 5.09
C GLU A 71 6.46 23.42 5.10
N SER A 72 7.24 22.32 5.01
CA SER A 72 8.70 22.38 5.08
C SER A 72 9.39 21.16 4.49
N SER A 73 10.31 21.41 3.55
CA SER A 73 11.24 20.38 3.02
C SER A 73 12.21 19.78 4.05
N ASN A 74 12.30 20.33 5.26
CA ASN A 74 13.13 19.79 6.35
C ASN A 74 12.41 18.74 7.21
N TYR A 75 11.12 18.50 6.96
CA TYR A 75 10.37 17.46 7.64
C TYR A 75 10.64 16.08 7.04
N TYR A 76 10.03 15.08 7.66
CA TYR A 76 10.18 13.67 7.31
C TYR A 76 8.80 13.06 7.14
N ILE A 77 8.72 12.14 6.18
CA ILE A 77 7.57 11.28 5.97
C ILE A 77 7.78 10.02 6.80
N SER A 78 6.78 9.60 7.58
CA SER A 78 6.83 8.39 8.39
C SER A 78 5.62 7.51 8.14
N VAL A 79 5.74 6.56 7.20
CA VAL A 79 4.62 5.66 6.86
C VAL A 79 4.91 4.22 7.29
N THR A 80 3.91 3.58 7.88
CA THR A 80 4.00 2.17 8.33
C THR A 80 2.80 1.38 7.84
N LEU A 81 3.03 0.13 7.45
CA LEU A 81 1.97 -0.86 7.22
C LEU A 81 2.22 -2.09 8.10
N TYR A 82 1.20 -2.48 8.86
CA TYR A 82 1.15 -3.79 9.51
C TYR A 82 0.27 -4.74 8.70
N PRO A 83 0.80 -5.88 8.21
CA PRO A 83 0.03 -6.85 7.48
C PRO A 83 -0.96 -7.54 8.43
N ASP A 84 -2.17 -7.80 7.93
CA ASP A 84 -3.05 -8.76 8.57
C ASP A 84 -2.35 -10.13 8.59
N SER A 85 -2.62 -10.94 9.61
CA SER A 85 -1.97 -12.23 9.87
C SER A 85 -2.19 -13.27 8.75
N THR A 86 -2.98 -12.92 7.74
CA THR A 86 -3.34 -13.71 6.57
C THR A 86 -2.36 -13.57 5.40
N ILE A 87 -1.36 -12.69 5.50
CA ILE A 87 -0.32 -12.55 4.48
C ILE A 87 0.73 -13.64 4.70
N GLU A 88 0.68 -14.69 3.88
CA GLU A 88 1.72 -15.70 3.82
C GLU A 88 3.03 -15.05 3.36
N PHE A 89 3.94 -14.81 4.29
CA PHE A 89 5.30 -14.41 3.97
C PHE A 89 5.95 -15.57 3.23
N ALA A 90 5.99 -15.49 1.90
CA ALA A 90 6.82 -16.38 1.11
C ALA A 90 8.28 -16.14 1.53
N SER A 91 8.73 -16.86 2.55
CA SER A 91 10.14 -16.99 2.86
C SER A 91 10.75 -17.61 1.61
N SER A 92 11.54 -16.82 0.89
CA SER A 92 12.32 -17.28 -0.25
C SER A 92 13.18 -18.46 0.22
N SER A 93 12.68 -19.66 -0.01
CA SER A 93 13.47 -20.87 0.10
C SER A 93 14.53 -20.73 -0.98
N ALA A 94 15.79 -20.57 -0.56
CA ALA A 94 16.93 -20.66 -1.43
C ALA A 94 16.78 -21.93 -2.28
N SER A 95 16.44 -21.79 -3.56
CA SER A 95 16.52 -22.90 -4.48
C SER A 95 17.99 -23.20 -4.68
N SER A 96 18.43 -24.28 -4.04
CA SER A 96 19.68 -24.97 -4.31
C SER A 96 19.73 -25.33 -5.80
N GLY A 97 20.36 -24.47 -6.60
CA GLY A 97 20.69 -24.76 -7.99
C GLY A 97 22.14 -25.21 -8.08
N GLU A 98 22.42 -26.46 -7.68
CA GLU A 98 23.66 -27.13 -8.07
C GLU A 98 23.39 -28.09 -9.23
N SER A 99 24.11 -27.81 -10.32
CA SER A 99 24.75 -28.75 -11.23
C SER A 99 23.99 -29.45 -12.37
N ASP A 100 24.57 -29.16 -13.56
CA ASP A 100 24.94 -30.09 -14.64
C ASP A 100 23.86 -30.53 -15.63
N THR A 101 23.96 -30.02 -16.88
CA THR A 101 24.63 -30.71 -18.02
C THR A 101 24.09 -30.15 -19.36
N GLU A 102 24.93 -29.44 -20.11
CA GLU A 102 24.79 -29.28 -21.58
C GLU A 102 24.92 -30.67 -22.23
N PRO A 103 24.15 -31.03 -23.27
CA PRO A 103 24.63 -30.64 -24.60
C PRO A 103 23.61 -30.54 -25.76
N LEU A 104 24.08 -29.82 -26.80
CA LEU A 104 23.90 -30.08 -28.25
C LEU A 104 22.51 -29.83 -28.86
N VAL A 105 22.38 -28.61 -29.40
CA VAL A 105 21.47 -28.31 -30.51
C VAL A 105 21.96 -29.01 -31.79
N SER A 106 21.12 -29.85 -32.37
CA SER A 106 21.19 -30.24 -33.77
C SER A 106 19.81 -29.97 -34.36
N GLY A 107 19.76 -28.94 -35.22
CA GLY A 107 18.58 -28.67 -36.03
C GLY A 107 18.45 -29.70 -37.15
N ASP A 108 17.22 -30.12 -37.41
CA ASP A 108 16.74 -30.33 -38.77
C ASP A 108 15.22 -30.17 -38.79
N THR A 109 14.73 -29.99 -40.00
CA THR A 109 13.58 -29.24 -40.45
C THR A 109 12.43 -30.17 -40.85
N SER A 110 11.25 -29.56 -41.02
CA SER A 110 10.24 -29.95 -42.02
C SER A 110 9.30 -31.12 -41.67
N ASN A 111 8.00 -30.81 -41.44
CA ASN A 111 6.94 -30.92 -42.46
C ASN A 111 5.53 -31.02 -41.84
N SER A 112 4.66 -30.15 -42.36
CA SER A 112 3.23 -30.27 -42.70
C SER A 112 2.32 -31.33 -42.04
N GLU A 113 1.16 -30.82 -41.58
CA GLU A 113 -0.15 -31.46 -41.25
C GLU A 113 -0.66 -32.46 -42.33
N PRO A 114 -1.85 -33.15 -42.22
CA PRO A 114 -3.00 -32.97 -41.29
C PRO A 114 -3.74 -34.27 -40.86
N LEU A 115 -4.79 -34.13 -40.02
CA LEU A 115 -6.19 -34.57 -40.29
C LEU A 115 -6.99 -34.96 -39.02
N VAL A 116 -8.10 -34.23 -38.83
CA VAL A 116 -9.49 -34.72 -38.67
C VAL A 116 -10.10 -35.00 -37.28
N SER A 117 -11.28 -34.39 -37.13
CA SER A 117 -12.47 -34.70 -36.31
C SER A 117 -12.35 -34.58 -34.79
N GLY A 118 -13.22 -33.86 -34.08
CA GLY A 118 -14.44 -33.15 -34.48
C GLY A 118 -15.29 -32.82 -33.24
N GLY A 119 -16.18 -31.83 -33.39
CA GLY A 119 -17.44 -31.75 -32.62
C GLY A 119 -17.41 -31.05 -31.25
N PRO A 120 -18.36 -30.13 -30.97
CA PRO A 120 -18.38 -29.29 -29.78
C PRO A 120 -19.16 -29.93 -28.62
N ALA A 121 -18.84 -29.56 -27.39
CA ALA A 121 -19.73 -29.75 -26.24
C ALA A 121 -20.08 -28.38 -25.65
N ASP A 122 -21.27 -27.91 -26.02
CA ASP A 122 -22.05 -26.93 -25.28
C ASP A 122 -22.33 -27.44 -23.87
N THR A 123 -22.09 -26.60 -22.86
CA THR A 123 -22.87 -26.63 -21.62
C THR A 123 -23.27 -25.22 -21.21
N THR A 124 -24.42 -24.82 -21.72
CA THR A 124 -25.25 -23.72 -21.22
C THR A 124 -25.61 -23.94 -19.75
N LEU A 125 -25.31 -22.97 -18.89
CA LEU A 125 -26.01 -22.81 -17.62
C LEU A 125 -26.41 -21.33 -17.47
N ASP A 126 -27.63 -21.06 -17.92
CA ASP A 126 -28.42 -19.89 -17.55
C ASP A 126 -29.01 -20.12 -16.16
N SER A 127 -28.94 -19.14 -15.28
CA SER A 127 -29.87 -19.02 -14.15
C SER A 127 -29.97 -17.56 -13.73
N SER A 128 -31.02 -16.92 -14.23
CA SER A 128 -31.55 -15.65 -13.76
C SER A 128 -32.48 -15.84 -12.54
N ALA A 129 -32.34 -15.01 -11.50
CA ALA A 129 -33.37 -14.70 -10.49
C ALA A 129 -33.02 -13.36 -9.83
N VAL A 130 -33.51 -12.22 -10.33
CA VAL A 130 -34.75 -11.48 -9.95
C VAL A 130 -34.89 -11.15 -8.44
N GLY A 131 -34.59 -9.89 -8.10
CA GLY A 131 -35.39 -8.97 -7.26
C GLY A 131 -35.53 -9.23 -5.75
N GLN A 132 -35.21 -8.24 -4.90
CA GLN A 132 -36.18 -7.24 -4.39
C GLN A 132 -35.60 -6.37 -3.26
N VAL A 133 -35.79 -5.05 -3.42
CA VAL A 133 -36.42 -4.10 -2.47
C VAL A 133 -35.99 -4.15 -0.98
N GLY A 134 -35.37 -3.05 -0.55
CA GLY A 134 -36.07 -2.12 0.34
C GLY A 134 -35.70 -2.14 1.82
N GLY A 135 -35.01 -1.07 2.21
CA GLY A 135 -35.37 -0.30 3.41
C GLY A 135 -34.68 -0.69 4.71
N SER A 136 -34.17 0.36 5.38
CA SER A 136 -33.88 0.54 6.82
C SER A 136 -32.47 1.12 6.99
N ALA A 137 -32.17 2.12 7.79
CA ALA A 137 -32.95 2.97 8.68
C ALA A 137 -32.10 4.22 8.98
N ALA A 138 -32.76 5.26 9.48
CA ALA A 138 -32.19 6.55 9.83
C ALA A 138 -31.00 6.48 10.80
N SER A 139 -30.06 7.43 10.65
CA SER A 139 -29.03 7.76 11.64
C SER A 139 -29.65 8.15 12.99
N PRO A 140 -29.16 7.62 14.11
CA PRO A 140 -29.31 8.26 15.41
C PRO A 140 -28.28 9.38 15.55
N ARG A 141 -28.81 10.58 15.82
CA ARG A 141 -28.08 11.77 16.28
C ARG A 141 -27.98 11.69 17.81
N ALA A 142 -26.78 11.61 18.36
CA ALA A 142 -26.48 11.93 19.77
C ALA A 142 -24.95 12.13 19.91
N SER A 143 -24.46 13.37 20.00
CA SER A 143 -24.23 14.10 21.26
C SER A 143 -23.06 13.55 22.07
N ALA A 144 -21.86 14.08 21.82
CA ALA A 144 -20.73 13.95 22.74
C ALA A 144 -19.93 15.26 22.82
N GLY A 145 -20.09 15.94 23.97
CA GLY A 145 -19.06 16.71 24.66
C GLY A 145 -18.39 17.88 23.95
N LEU A 146 -18.82 19.11 24.28
CA LEU A 146 -17.94 20.28 24.25
C LEU A 146 -16.74 20.03 25.20
N LEU A 147 -15.55 19.85 24.65
CA LEU A 147 -14.30 20.13 25.37
C LEU A 147 -13.92 21.58 25.07
N GLN A 148 -14.31 22.50 25.97
CA GLN A 148 -13.80 23.86 25.94
C GLN A 148 -12.33 23.85 26.35
N LEU A 149 -11.43 24.04 25.38
CA LEU A 149 -10.04 24.39 25.64
C LEU A 149 -9.98 25.88 26.01
N THR A 150 -9.89 26.17 27.29
CA THR A 150 -9.58 27.51 27.78
C THR A 150 -8.12 27.83 27.47
N VAL A 151 -7.89 28.75 26.53
CA VAL A 151 -6.56 29.31 26.24
C VAL A 151 -6.17 30.27 27.37
N THR A 152 -5.14 29.92 28.14
CA THR A 152 -4.49 30.85 29.06
C THR A 152 -3.31 31.54 28.36
N PRO A 153 -3.34 32.85 28.10
CA PRO A 153 -2.16 33.57 27.63
C PRO A 153 -1.22 33.86 28.80
N SER A 154 -0.11 33.14 28.88
CA SER A 154 1.02 33.49 29.74
C SER A 154 1.76 34.69 29.16
N LEU A 155 1.51 35.87 29.73
CA LEU A 155 2.33 37.06 29.50
C LEU A 155 3.73 36.82 30.10
N LEU A 156 4.72 36.56 29.24
CA LEU A 156 6.13 36.67 29.62
C LEU A 156 6.57 38.13 29.44
N ALA A 157 6.83 38.78 30.57
CA ALA A 157 7.33 40.14 30.65
C ALA A 157 8.71 40.26 29.98
N GLY A 158 8.77 41.02 28.88
CA GLY A 158 10.03 41.48 28.31
C GLY A 158 10.64 42.56 29.20
N VAL A 159 11.74 42.22 29.86
CA VAL A 159 12.64 43.18 30.52
C VAL A 159 13.36 43.98 29.43
N ILE A 160 13.02 45.25 29.29
CA ILE A 160 13.75 46.19 28.43
C ILE A 160 15.05 46.58 29.16
N LEU A 161 16.19 46.12 28.64
CA LEU A 161 17.50 46.71 28.95
C LEU A 161 17.73 47.88 27.97
N VAL A 162 17.75 49.09 28.52
CA VAL A 162 18.13 50.33 27.82
C VAL A 162 19.66 50.36 27.68
N PHE A 163 20.14 50.61 26.46
CA PHE A 163 21.52 51.02 26.18
C PHE A 163 21.65 52.53 26.31
#